data_AF-A0AAW8W6Z4-F1
#
_entry.id   AF-A0AAW8W6Z4-F1
#
_cell.length_a   1.000
_cell.length_b   1.000
_cell.length_c   1.000
_cell.angle_alpha   90.00
_cell.angle_beta   90.00
_cell.angle_gamma   90.00
#
_symmetry.space_group_name_H-M   'P 1'
#
loop_
_entity.id
_entity.type
_entity.pdbx_description
1 polymer ?
#
loop_
_entity_poly.entity_id
_entity_poly.type
_entity_poly.pdbx_seq_one_letter_code
_entity_poly.pdbx_strand_id
1 'polypeptide(L)' 'MKKSTILKSSQSDLEPLMQQIAQTHQAIHLTSTDGTHDAVLLNKRDFDTLQTIVKLAIGHTFLKV' A
#
# COMPACT_ATOMS: atom_id res chain seq x y z
N MET A 1 8.25 -15.18 -6.53
CA MET A 1 7.43 -14.62 -7.63
C MET A 1 6.57 -13.50 -7.04
N LYS A 2 6.77 -12.23 -7.44
CA LYS A 2 5.96 -11.09 -6.95
C LYS A 2 4.65 -11.05 -7.75
N LYS A 3 3.51 -11.09 -7.04
CA LYS A 3 2.17 -11.10 -7.62
C LYS A 3 1.76 -9.63 -7.88
N SER A 4 1.93 -9.14 -9.10
CA SER A 4 1.41 -7.83 -9.52
C SER A 4 0.02 -8.01 -10.10
N THR A 5 -0.97 -7.30 -9.55
CA THR A 5 -2.34 -7.33 -10.03
C THR A 5 -2.53 -6.19 -11.02
N ILE A 6 -2.72 -6.51 -12.30
CA ILE A 6 -3.01 -5.51 -13.34
C ILE A 6 -4.48 -5.12 -13.22
N LEU A 7 -4.75 -3.87 -12.86
CA LEU A 7 -6.11 -3.30 -12.85
C LEU A 7 -6.52 -2.99 -14.29
N LYS A 8 -7.24 -3.91 -14.93
CA LYS A 8 -7.98 -3.60 -16.16
C LYS A 8 -9.23 -2.82 -15.77
N SER A 9 -9.13 -1.50 -15.89
CA SER A 9 -10.22 -0.51 -15.93
C SER A 9 -11.64 -1.08 -15.80
N SER A 10 -12.17 -1.10 -14.58
CA SER A 10 -13.59 -1.04 -14.26
C SER A 10 -13.69 -0.55 -12.81
N GLN A 11 -14.31 0.62 -12.58
CA GLN A 11 -14.59 1.14 -11.23
C GLN A 11 -15.28 0.11 -10.31
N SER A 12 -15.87 -0.92 -10.89
CA SER A 12 -16.53 -2.07 -10.27
C SER A 12 -15.61 -2.99 -9.45
N ASP A 13 -14.28 -2.97 -9.66
CA ASP A 13 -13.35 -3.91 -9.01
C ASP A 13 -12.56 -3.32 -7.84
N LEU A 14 -12.76 -2.04 -7.51
CA LEU A 14 -12.03 -1.40 -6.42
C LEU A 14 -12.51 -1.87 -5.04
N GLU A 15 -13.83 -1.97 -4.86
CA GLU A 15 -14.44 -2.40 -3.60
C GLU A 15 -13.96 -3.78 -3.12
N PRO A 16 -13.98 -4.85 -3.95
CA PRO A 16 -13.47 -6.16 -3.51
C PRO A 16 -11.98 -6.13 -3.18
N LEU A 17 -11.17 -5.32 -3.88
CA LEU A 17 -9.75 -5.14 -3.55
C LEU A 17 -9.57 -4.43 -2.21
N MET A 18 -10.36 -3.39 -1.93
CA MET A 18 -10.35 -2.70 -0.64
C MET A 18 -10.75 -3.65 0.50
N GLN A 19 -11.78 -4.49 0.30
CA GLN A 19 -12.18 -5.52 1.26
C GLN A 19 -11.08 -6.56 1.48
N GLN A 20 -10.42 -7.03 0.41
CA GLN A 20 -9.31 -7.97 0.51
C GLN A 20 -8.15 -7.38 1.31
N ILE A 21 -7.77 -6.13 1.06
CA ILE A 21 -6.68 -5.45 1.78
C ILE A 21 -7.07 -5.24 3.25
N ALA A 22 -8.34 -4.89 3.51
CA ALA A 22 -8.83 -4.72 4.88
C ALA A 22 -8.77 -6.01 5.72
N GLN A 23 -8.94 -7.18 5.09
CA GLN A 23 -8.91 -8.48 5.77
C GLN A 23 -7.50 -9.06 5.86
N THR A 24 -6.70 -8.91 4.81
CA THR A 24 -5.40 -9.59 4.69
C THR A 24 -4.23 -8.75 5.18
N HIS A 25 -4.41 -7.43 5.33
CA HIS A 25 -3.33 -6.48 5.62
C HIS A 25 -2.17 -6.57 4.61
N GLN A 26 -2.44 -7.04 3.39
CA GLN A 26 -1.47 -7.14 2.32
C GLN A 26 -1.60 -5.97 1.36
N ALA A 27 -0.50 -5.28 1.11
CA ALA A 27 -0.42 -4.23 0.10
C ALA A 27 -0.64 -4.80 -1.30
N ILE A 28 -1.37 -4.07 -2.15
CA ILE A 28 -1.53 -4.43 -3.57
C ILE A 28 -0.83 -3.38 -4.42
N HIS A 29 0.05 -3.82 -5.30
CA HIS A 29 0.67 -2.97 -6.31
C HIS A 29 -0.26 -2.83 -7.51
N LEU A 30 -0.57 -1.58 -7.85
CA LEU A 30 -1.43 -1.21 -8.97
C LEU A 30 -0.56 -0.53 -10.01
N THR A 31 -0.53 -1.11 -11.20
CA THR A 31 0.16 -0.52 -12.35
C THR A 31 -0.89 -0.14 -13.38
N SER A 32 -0.77 1.07 -13.94
CA SER A 32 -1.64 1.51 -15.02
C SER A 32 -1.48 0.59 -16.24
N THR A 33 -2.52 0.53 -17.07
CA THR A 33 -2.52 -0.32 -18.27
C THR A 33 -1.45 0.08 -19.28
N ASP A 34 -1.07 1.36 -19.31
CA ASP A 34 0.02 1.90 -20.13
C ASP A 34 1.40 1.77 -19.46
N GLY A 35 1.47 1.25 -18.22
CA GLY A 35 2.71 1.05 -17.47
C GLY A 35 3.42 2.33 -17.02
N THR A 36 2.78 3.50 -17.16
CA THR A 36 3.40 4.80 -16.86
C THR A 36 3.15 5.29 -15.44
N HIS A 37 2.18 4.71 -14.74
CA HIS A 37 1.82 5.10 -13.38
C HIS A 37 1.75 3.86 -12.48
N ASP A 38 2.40 3.97 -11.32
CA ASP A 38 2.35 2.96 -10.27
C ASP A 38 1.76 3.55 -9.00
N ALA A 39 0.94 2.77 -8.32
CA ALA A 39 0.37 3.09 -7.03
C ALA A 39 0.39 1.85 -6.13
N VAL A 40 0.42 2.08 -4.82
CA VAL A 40 0.28 1.01 -3.82
C VAL A 40 -0.99 1.24 -3.04
N LEU A 41 -1.89 0.28 -3.07
CA LEU A 41 -3.11 0.29 -2.27
C LEU A 41 -2.84 -0.41 -0.94
N LEU A 42 -3.16 0.29 0.16
CA LEU A 42 -2.92 -0.13 1.54
C LEU A 42 -4.16 0.13 2.38
N ASN A 43 -4.33 -0.63 3.46
CA ASN A 43 -5.27 -0.27 4.50
C ASN A 43 -4.77 1.02 5.19
N LYS A 44 -5.68 1.96 5.46
CA LYS A 44 -5.36 3.18 6.20
C LYS A 44 -4.67 2.89 7.54
N ARG A 45 -5.14 1.88 8.29
CA ARG A 45 -4.53 1.52 9.58
C ARG A 45 -3.06 1.11 9.41
N ASP A 46 -2.77 0.29 8.40
CA ASP A 46 -1.41 -0.18 8.14
C ASP A 46 -0.51 0.98 7.71
N PHE A 47 -1.04 1.90 6.90
CA PHE A 47 -0.32 3.12 6.52
C PHE A 47 0.01 4.00 7.73
N ASP A 48 -0.96 4.24 8.63
CA ASP A 48 -0.75 5.02 9.86
C ASP A 48 0.30 4.36 10.77
N THR A 49 0.27 3.03 10.88
CA THR A 49 1.27 2.26 11.63
C THR A 49 2.66 2.39 10.99
N LEU A 50 2.78 2.23 9.67
CA LEU A 50 4.05 2.39 8.96
C LEU A 50 4.62 3.79 9.15
N GLN A 51 3.80 4.84 9.03
CA GLN A 51 4.22 6.21 9.30
C GLN A 51 4.73 6.39 10.73
N THR A 52 4.06 5.77 11.71
CA THR A 52 4.47 5.82 13.12
C THR A 52 5.81 5.13 13.33
N ILE A 53 6.00 3.93 12.76
CA ILE A 53 7.27 3.19 12.83
C ILE A 53 8.41 4.01 12.23
N VAL A 54 8.18 4.61 11.05
CA VAL A 54 9.19 5.46 10.40
C VAL A 54 9.53 6.67 11.27
N LYS A 55 8.54 7.36 11.85
CA LYS A 55 8.77 8.49 12.75
C LYS A 55 9.54 8.08 14.00
N LEU A 56 9.21 6.94 14.61
CA LEU A 56 9.92 6.40 15.76
C LEU A 56 11.37 6.06 15.41
N ALA A 57 11.61 5.40 14.27
CA ALA A 57 12.95 5.04 13.82
C ALA A 57 13.82 6.29 13.56
N ILE A 58 13.26 7.32 12.91
CA ILE A 58 13.96 8.59 12.67
C ILE A 58 14.20 9.32 14.00
N GLY A 59 13.20 9.43 14.87
CA GLY A 59 13.31 10.09 16.18
C GLY A 59 14.33 9.42 17.10
N HIS A 60 14.42 8.09 17.08
CA HIS A 60 15.46 7.34 17.80
C HIS A 60 16.87 7.56 17.24
N THR A 61 16.97 7.84 15.94
CA THR A 61 18.27 8.14 15.30
C THR A 61 18.78 9.53 15.70
N PHE A 62 17.88 10.49 15.94
CA PHE A 62 18.23 11.86 16.33
C PHE A 62 18.71 11.99 17.80
N LEU A 63 18.31 11.08 18.68
CA LEU A 63 18.71 11.06 20.10
C LEU A 63 20.06 10.35 20.36
N LYS A 64 20.73 9.87 19.31
CA LYS A 64 21.99 9.12 19.38
C LYS A 64 23.23 9.92 18.95
N VAL A 65 23.15 11.25 18.91
CA VAL A 65 24.29 12.15 18.63
C VAL A 65 24.63 12.97 19.87
#